data_AF-A7LGD2-F1
#
_entry.id   AF-A7LGD2-F1
#
_cell.length_a   1.000
_cell.length_b   1.000
_cell.length_c   1.000
_cell.angle_alpha   90.00
_cell.angle_beta   90.00
_cell.angle_gamma   90.00
#
_symmetry.space_group_name_H-M   'P 1'
#
loop_
_entity.id
_entity.type
_entity.pdbx_description
1 polymer ?
#
loop_
_entity_poly.entity_id
_entity_poly.type
_entity_poly.pdbx_seq_one_letter_code
_entity_poly.pdbx_strand_id
1 'polypeptide(L)'
;MRVIVLALTVALAACYQVSFVPEFAAGKTYVYKYEALLLGGLPEEGLARAGVKIRSKVLISVAAADIFVLKLVDPEIFEYSGIWPKDAFIPATKLTSALAAQLLTPIKFEYANGVVGQVFAPAGVSTTVLNIYRGILNIFQLNIKKTQNVYELQEPGAQGVCKTHYVISEDAKADRILLTKTKDLSQCQERIIKDIGLAYTEKCVECEATGKTLKGTAAFNYVMKPTATGTLILEATTTELIQFSPLNILNGAAQMKYCTENPSCPAELVRPVHELAVQAFFKGEIEELVLALKVFGNAGPPASLKPIMKLLPGFGSAAASLPHRVPVDALLALRNIAKKEPKLIQDMAAQLFMDKALHPELRIAFAVVLFETKLPMGLVTTLADALL
;
A
#
# COMPACT_ATOMS: atom_id res chain seq x y z
N MET A 1 61.74 -5.78 -12.09
CA MET A 1 60.86 -4.97 -12.95
C MET A 1 59.44 -5.51 -13.09
N ARG A 2 59.21 -6.80 -13.38
CA ARG A 2 57.84 -7.34 -13.57
C ARG A 2 56.91 -7.25 -12.35
N VAL A 3 57.44 -7.40 -11.13
CA VAL A 3 56.64 -7.29 -9.89
C VAL A 3 56.22 -5.84 -9.58
N ILE A 4 57.06 -4.87 -9.91
CA ILE A 4 56.76 -3.44 -9.71
C ILE A 4 55.71 -2.97 -10.72
N VAL A 5 55.77 -3.46 -11.95
CA VAL A 5 54.74 -3.18 -12.97
C VAL A 5 53.40 -3.80 -12.57
N LEU A 6 53.38 -5.01 -11.99
CA LEU A 6 52.15 -5.64 -11.50
C LEU A 6 51.56 -4.90 -10.28
N ALA A 7 52.42 -4.40 -9.38
CA ALA A 7 51.98 -3.60 -8.23
C ALA A 7 51.44 -2.23 -8.67
N LEU A 8 52.04 -1.59 -9.68
CA LEU A 8 51.53 -0.35 -10.26
C LEU A 8 50.19 -0.57 -10.98
N THR A 9 50.00 -1.67 -11.71
CA THR A 9 48.73 -1.93 -12.41
C THR A 9 47.60 -2.29 -11.44
N VAL A 10 47.88 -2.97 -10.33
CA VAL A 10 46.88 -3.21 -9.26
C VAL A 10 46.56 -1.91 -8.50
N ALA A 11 47.54 -1.05 -8.26
CA ALA A 11 47.30 0.27 -7.67
C ALA A 11 46.50 1.21 -8.61
N LEU A 12 46.73 1.16 -9.92
CA LEU A 12 45.95 1.89 -10.92
C LEU A 12 44.53 1.34 -11.06
N ALA A 13 44.33 0.03 -10.96
CA ALA A 13 43.00 -0.58 -10.94
C ALA A 13 42.20 -0.22 -9.67
N ALA A 14 42.86 -0.05 -8.52
CA ALA A 14 42.23 0.42 -7.28
C ALA A 14 41.88 1.93 -7.30
N CYS A 15 42.52 2.72 -8.16
CA CYS A 15 42.22 4.15 -8.35
C CYS A 15 41.00 4.44 -9.24
N TYR A 16 40.44 3.42 -9.91
CA TYR A 16 39.20 3.55 -10.69
C TYR A 16 38.01 2.93 -9.95
N GLN A 17 37.75 3.35 -8.70
CA GLN A 17 36.39 3.22 -8.18
C GLN A 17 35.59 4.42 -8.69
N VAL A 18 34.77 4.18 -9.71
CA VAL A 18 33.79 5.17 -10.19
C VAL A 18 32.90 5.55 -9.01
N SER A 19 33.00 6.81 -8.57
CA SER A 19 32.12 7.32 -7.52
C SER A 19 30.71 7.39 -8.08
N PHE A 20 29.78 6.62 -7.51
CA PHE A 20 28.37 6.65 -7.89
C PHE A 20 27.62 7.87 -7.35
N VAL A 21 28.28 8.69 -6.54
CA VAL A 21 27.69 9.85 -5.86
C VAL A 21 27.33 10.94 -6.87
N PRO A 22 26.09 11.48 -6.83
CA PRO A 22 25.72 12.62 -7.67
C PRO A 22 26.52 13.87 -7.32
N GLU A 23 26.99 14.57 -8.35
CA GLU A 23 27.77 15.80 -8.18
C GLU A 23 27.17 16.98 -8.94
N PHE A 24 27.18 18.15 -8.28
CA PHE A 24 26.86 19.42 -8.91
C PHE A 24 28.10 20.31 -8.94
N ALA A 25 28.58 20.62 -10.14
CA ALA A 25 29.80 21.40 -10.33
C ALA A 25 29.58 22.90 -10.07
N ALA A 26 30.60 23.56 -9.51
CA ALA A 26 30.61 25.01 -9.34
C ALA A 26 30.50 25.74 -10.69
N GLY A 27 29.77 26.87 -10.70
CA GLY A 27 29.52 27.65 -11.92
C GLY A 27 28.49 27.04 -12.89
N LYS A 28 27.95 25.85 -12.59
CA LYS A 28 26.85 25.25 -13.36
C LYS A 28 25.52 25.36 -12.60
N THR A 29 24.45 25.48 -13.36
CA THR A 29 23.08 25.38 -12.84
C THR A 29 22.41 24.17 -13.49
N TYR A 30 21.91 23.28 -12.66
CA TYR A 30 21.24 22.05 -13.07
C TYR A 30 19.73 22.30 -13.05
N VAL A 31 19.04 21.95 -14.13
CA VAL A 31 17.62 22.22 -14.31
C VAL A 31 16.89 20.91 -14.46
N TYR A 32 15.99 20.63 -13.52
CA TYR A 32 15.15 19.43 -13.51
C TYR A 32 13.69 19.81 -13.74
N LYS A 33 13.00 19.07 -14.61
CA LYS A 33 11.54 19.11 -14.66
C LYS A 33 11.01 18.30 -13.48
N TYR A 34 10.28 18.95 -12.59
CA TYR A 34 9.71 18.33 -11.41
C TYR A 34 8.20 18.22 -11.54
N GLU A 35 7.69 17.03 -11.29
CA GLU A 35 6.26 16.76 -11.18
C GLU A 35 6.04 15.81 -10.01
N ALA A 36 5.16 16.19 -9.09
CA ALA A 36 4.77 15.36 -7.95
C ALA A 36 3.25 15.29 -7.84
N LEU A 37 2.75 14.11 -7.49
CA LEU A 37 1.34 13.82 -7.37
C LEU A 37 1.07 13.11 -6.04
N LEU A 38 0.13 13.63 -5.27
CA LEU A 38 -0.42 13.00 -4.09
C LEU A 38 -1.92 12.74 -4.32
N LEU A 39 -2.35 11.49 -4.20
CA LEU A 39 -3.75 11.09 -4.26
C LEU A 39 -4.15 10.35 -2.99
N GLY A 40 -5.30 10.71 -2.44
CA GLY A 40 -5.99 9.99 -1.38
C GLY A 40 -7.30 9.40 -1.90
N GLY A 41 -7.60 8.17 -1.49
CA GLY A 41 -8.84 7.48 -1.84
C GLY A 41 -8.66 5.97 -1.86
N LEU A 42 -9.69 5.26 -2.31
CA LEU A 42 -9.65 3.81 -2.44
C LEU A 42 -8.73 3.40 -3.62
N PRO A 43 -7.99 2.28 -3.48
CA PRO A 43 -6.97 1.88 -4.45
C PRO A 43 -7.55 1.34 -5.76
N GLU A 44 -8.85 1.07 -5.83
CA GLU A 44 -9.51 0.52 -7.02
C GLU A 44 -9.66 1.57 -8.12
N GLU A 45 -9.51 1.14 -9.37
CA GLU A 45 -9.80 1.97 -10.54
C GLU A 45 -11.29 2.22 -10.68
N GLY A 46 -11.65 3.36 -11.26
CA GLY A 46 -13.05 3.75 -11.42
C GLY A 46 -13.71 4.30 -10.16
N LEU A 47 -12.96 4.42 -9.05
CA LEU A 47 -13.43 5.06 -7.83
C LEU A 47 -12.95 6.52 -7.74
N ALA A 48 -13.70 7.30 -6.97
CA ALA A 48 -13.37 8.68 -6.70
C ALA A 48 -12.10 8.78 -5.84
N ARG A 49 -11.21 9.71 -6.22
CA ARG A 49 -10.02 10.13 -5.46
C ARG A 49 -9.96 11.64 -5.39
N ALA A 50 -9.25 12.13 -4.38
CA ALA A 50 -8.93 13.54 -4.24
C ALA A 50 -7.41 13.70 -4.08
N GLY A 51 -6.86 14.80 -4.55
CA GLY A 51 -5.42 14.98 -4.45
C GLY A 51 -4.90 16.30 -4.99
N VAL A 52 -3.58 16.43 -4.91
CA VAL A 52 -2.85 17.63 -5.30
C VAL A 52 -1.68 17.21 -6.17
N LYS A 53 -1.42 17.99 -7.21
CA LYS A 53 -0.28 17.85 -8.09
C LYS A 53 0.50 19.15 -8.12
N ILE A 54 1.83 19.05 -8.11
CA ILE A 54 2.73 20.20 -8.24
C ILE A 54 3.60 19.97 -9.47
N ARG A 55 3.75 21.00 -10.29
CA ARG A 55 4.66 21.04 -11.44
C ARG A 55 5.55 22.25 -11.32
N SER A 56 6.85 22.10 -11.56
CA SER A 56 7.80 23.21 -11.60
C SER A 56 9.09 22.81 -12.29
N LYS A 57 9.98 23.77 -12.53
CA LYS A 57 11.40 23.50 -12.79
C LYS A 57 12.19 23.72 -11.51
N VAL A 58 13.02 22.76 -11.14
CA VAL A 58 13.92 22.84 -9.99
C VAL A 58 15.31 23.19 -10.50
N LEU A 59 15.84 24.32 -10.02
CA LEU A 59 17.20 24.78 -10.31
C LEU A 59 18.07 24.49 -9.09
N ILE A 60 19.19 23.80 -9.30
CA ILE A 60 20.20 23.52 -8.27
C ILE A 60 21.54 24.09 -8.73
N SER A 61 22.20 24.85 -7.87
CA SER A 61 23.54 25.38 -8.10
C SER A 61 24.37 25.46 -6.82
N VAL A 62 25.69 25.44 -6.96
CA VAL A 62 26.62 25.62 -5.84
C VAL A 62 26.63 27.08 -5.41
N ALA A 63 26.48 27.36 -4.12
CA ALA A 63 26.67 28.69 -3.53
C ALA A 63 28.02 28.83 -2.80
N ALA A 64 28.42 27.81 -2.05
CA ALA A 64 29.70 27.73 -1.35
C ALA A 64 30.12 26.26 -1.19
N ALA A 65 31.26 26.00 -0.55
CA ALA A 65 31.66 24.62 -0.21
C ALA A 65 30.53 23.92 0.55
N ASP A 66 30.09 22.77 0.04
CA ASP A 66 28.98 21.94 0.55
C ASP A 66 27.62 22.66 0.71
N ILE A 67 27.47 23.91 0.24
CA ILE A 67 26.22 24.67 0.34
C ILE A 67 25.68 24.96 -1.06
N PHE A 68 24.43 24.54 -1.28
CA PHE A 68 23.75 24.62 -2.56
C PHE A 68 22.50 25.48 -2.43
N VAL A 69 22.07 26.03 -3.55
CA VAL A 69 20.83 26.80 -3.67
C VAL A 69 19.84 25.96 -4.46
N LEU A 70 18.61 25.87 -3.96
CA LEU A 70 17.48 25.32 -4.70
C LEU A 70 16.47 26.44 -4.95
N LYS A 71 16.08 26.62 -6.22
CA LYS A 71 15.06 27.57 -6.66
C LYS A 71 14.02 26.88 -7.53
N LEU A 72 12.74 27.18 -7.30
CA LEU A 72 11.67 26.78 -8.20
C LEU A 72 11.42 27.87 -9.25
N VAL A 73 11.08 27.43 -10.46
CA VAL A 73 10.69 28.30 -11.57
C VAL A 73 9.33 27.85 -12.09
N ASP A 74 8.43 28.81 -12.25
CA ASP A 74 7.06 28.63 -12.70
C ASP A 74 6.32 27.51 -11.94
N PRO A 75 6.23 27.55 -10.60
CA PRO A 75 5.51 26.54 -9.83
C PRO A 75 4.00 26.64 -10.08
N GLU A 76 3.37 25.53 -10.46
CA GLU A 76 1.95 25.39 -10.67
C GLU A 76 1.39 24.28 -9.78
N ILE A 77 0.28 24.58 -9.09
CA ILE A 77 -0.44 23.62 -8.26
C ILE A 77 -1.76 23.28 -8.95
N PHE A 78 -2.09 21.99 -8.96
CA PHE A 78 -3.32 21.45 -9.50
C PHE A 78 -4.04 20.66 -8.42
N GLU A 79 -5.37 20.69 -8.48
CA GLU A 79 -6.25 19.89 -7.65
C GLU A 79 -6.88 18.78 -8.48
N TYR A 80 -7.20 17.69 -7.79
CA TYR A 80 -7.89 16.53 -8.35
C TYR A 80 -9.06 16.18 -7.44
N SER A 81 -10.23 16.01 -8.02
CA SER A 81 -11.42 15.53 -7.33
C SER A 81 -12.32 14.86 -8.36
N GLY A 82 -12.23 13.54 -8.49
CA GLY A 82 -12.92 12.82 -9.55
C GLY A 82 -12.59 11.33 -9.58
N ILE A 83 -13.09 10.65 -10.61
CA ILE A 83 -12.91 9.22 -10.87
C ILE A 83 -11.52 8.97 -11.46
N TRP A 84 -10.69 8.24 -10.72
CA TRP A 84 -9.33 7.89 -11.15
C TRP A 84 -9.33 6.68 -12.10
N PRO A 85 -8.54 6.67 -13.19
CA PRO A 85 -7.67 7.73 -13.73
C PRO A 85 -8.33 8.59 -14.83
N LYS A 86 -9.68 8.63 -14.89
CA LYS A 86 -10.42 9.21 -16.02
C LYS A 86 -10.46 10.73 -15.99
N ASP A 87 -10.76 11.31 -14.84
CA ASP A 87 -10.94 12.76 -14.73
C ASP A 87 -9.60 13.49 -14.80
N ALA A 88 -9.64 14.78 -15.15
CA ALA A 88 -8.45 15.60 -15.34
C ALA A 88 -8.07 16.40 -14.08
N PHE A 89 -6.80 16.77 -13.97
CA PHE A 89 -6.32 17.74 -12.99
C PHE A 89 -6.73 19.15 -13.38
N ILE A 90 -7.21 19.94 -12.42
CA ILE A 90 -7.64 21.32 -12.61
C ILE A 90 -6.61 22.26 -11.98
N PRO A 91 -6.16 23.33 -12.66
CA PRO A 91 -5.24 24.30 -12.07
C PRO A 91 -5.84 24.99 -10.83
N ALA A 92 -5.17 24.87 -9.69
CA ALA A 92 -5.53 25.53 -8.44
C ALA A 92 -4.93 26.94 -8.40
N THR A 93 -5.44 27.84 -9.26
CA THR A 93 -4.87 29.18 -9.48
C THR A 93 -4.84 30.04 -8.20
N LYS A 94 -5.89 30.00 -7.39
CA LYS A 94 -5.96 30.73 -6.11
C LYS A 94 -4.87 30.27 -5.14
N LEU A 95 -4.68 28.96 -5.00
CA LEU A 95 -3.65 28.38 -4.12
C LEU A 95 -2.24 28.66 -4.63
N THR A 96 -2.04 28.51 -5.95
CA THR A 96 -0.77 28.82 -6.61
C THR A 96 -0.37 30.27 -6.35
N SER A 97 -1.28 31.22 -6.56
CA SER A 97 -1.02 32.64 -6.30
C SER A 97 -0.76 32.94 -4.83
N ALA A 98 -1.49 32.30 -3.91
CA ALA A 98 -1.30 32.48 -2.47
C ALA A 98 0.07 32.01 -1.97
N LEU A 99 0.65 30.98 -2.60
CA LEU A 99 1.95 30.42 -2.21
C LEU A 99 3.11 30.89 -3.10
N ALA A 100 2.85 31.62 -4.19
CA ALA A 100 3.82 31.97 -5.21
C ALA A 100 5.08 32.66 -4.65
N ALA A 101 4.91 33.66 -3.78
CA ALA A 101 6.04 34.40 -3.21
C ALA A 101 6.99 33.48 -2.42
N GLN A 102 6.43 32.53 -1.67
CA GLN A 102 7.21 31.59 -0.87
C GLN A 102 7.85 30.49 -1.75
N LEU A 103 7.12 29.97 -2.74
CA LEU A 103 7.61 28.93 -3.66
C LEU A 103 8.70 29.45 -4.62
N LEU A 104 8.72 30.75 -4.92
CA LEU A 104 9.77 31.36 -5.74
C LEU A 104 11.00 31.79 -4.92
N THR A 105 10.89 31.78 -3.58
CA THR A 105 11.99 32.16 -2.69
C THR A 105 13.05 31.07 -2.69
N PRO A 106 14.31 31.37 -3.10
CA PRO A 106 15.37 30.37 -3.07
C PRO A 106 15.69 29.94 -1.64
N ILE A 107 15.95 28.65 -1.45
CA ILE A 107 16.46 28.11 -0.19
C ILE A 107 17.90 27.65 -0.36
N LYS A 108 18.63 27.55 0.76
CA LYS A 108 19.95 26.93 0.79
C LYS A 108 19.88 25.59 1.50
N PHE A 109 20.74 24.67 1.14
CA PHE A 109 20.87 23.39 1.83
C PHE A 109 22.30 22.89 1.80
N GLU A 110 22.68 22.15 2.83
CA GLU A 110 23.94 21.41 2.86
C GLU A 110 23.82 20.16 1.99
N TYR A 111 24.83 19.89 1.18
CA TYR A 111 24.91 18.66 0.40
C TYR A 111 26.35 18.20 0.29
N ALA A 112 26.65 17.02 0.83
CA ALA A 112 27.98 16.44 0.80
C ALA A 112 27.89 14.94 0.59
N ASN A 113 28.64 14.41 -0.38
CA ASN A 113 28.71 12.98 -0.66
C ASN A 113 27.34 12.28 -0.82
N GLY A 114 26.38 12.94 -1.47
CA GLY A 114 25.03 12.39 -1.66
C GLY A 114 24.08 12.63 -0.48
N VAL A 115 24.55 13.19 0.63
CA VAL A 115 23.77 13.41 1.85
C VAL A 115 23.27 14.85 1.88
N VAL A 116 21.96 15.04 2.07
CA VAL A 116 21.33 16.32 2.34
C VAL A 116 21.38 16.60 3.84
N GLY A 117 22.01 17.71 4.21
CA GLY A 117 22.13 18.17 5.59
C GLY A 117 21.08 19.22 5.97
N GLN A 118 21.51 20.28 6.66
CA GLN A 118 20.61 21.33 7.09
C GLN A 118 20.01 22.12 5.92
N VAL A 119 18.76 22.56 6.10
CA VAL A 119 18.03 23.38 5.12
C VAL A 119 17.76 24.75 5.71
N PHE A 120 18.17 25.80 5.00
CA PHE A 120 18.05 27.19 5.41
C PHE A 120 17.07 27.93 4.52
N ALA A 121 16.05 28.55 5.13
CA ALA A 121 15.05 29.35 4.45
C ALA A 121 14.87 30.71 5.16
N PRO A 122 14.53 31.78 4.42
CA PRO A 122 14.18 33.07 5.03
C PRO A 122 12.94 32.97 5.93
N ALA A 123 12.82 33.87 6.91
CA ALA A 123 11.71 33.88 7.87
C ALA A 123 10.31 34.02 7.23
N GLY A 124 10.22 34.55 6.02
CA GLY A 124 8.96 34.65 5.26
C GLY A 124 8.46 33.33 4.65
N VAL A 125 9.25 32.25 4.69
CA VAL A 125 8.86 30.94 4.16
C VAL A 125 8.22 30.11 5.26
N SER A 126 6.95 29.75 5.08
CA SER A 126 6.20 28.91 6.01
C SER A 126 6.78 27.49 6.10
N THR A 127 6.52 26.82 7.22
CA THR A 127 6.91 25.41 7.42
C THR A 127 6.29 24.48 6.36
N THR A 128 5.07 24.77 5.90
CA THR A 128 4.41 24.02 4.83
C THR A 128 5.20 24.09 3.52
N VAL A 129 5.59 25.29 3.08
CA VAL A 129 6.39 25.45 1.86
C VAL A 129 7.79 24.87 2.03
N LEU A 130 8.39 25.04 3.21
CA LEU A 130 9.67 24.41 3.53
C LEU A 130 9.61 22.87 3.44
N ASN A 131 8.49 22.26 3.84
CA ASN A 131 8.28 20.82 3.71
C ASN A 131 8.11 20.36 2.25
N ILE A 132 7.59 21.20 1.35
CA ILE A 132 7.60 20.94 -0.10
C ILE A 132 9.05 20.87 -0.59
N TYR A 133 9.90 21.82 -0.20
CA TYR A 133 11.32 21.77 -0.53
C TYR A 133 12.02 20.53 0.04
N ARG A 134 11.73 20.15 1.29
CA ARG A 134 12.26 18.90 1.87
C ARG A 134 11.83 17.67 1.07
N GLY A 135 10.59 17.64 0.56
CA GLY A 135 10.11 16.58 -0.33
C GLY A 135 10.93 16.47 -1.62
N ILE A 136 11.27 17.61 -2.24
CA ILE A 136 12.14 17.66 -3.43
C ILE A 136 13.56 17.20 -3.08
N LEU A 137 14.13 17.73 -2.00
CA LEU A 137 15.49 17.40 -1.54
C LEU A 137 15.63 15.93 -1.15
N ASN A 138 14.57 15.29 -0.67
CA ASN A 138 14.56 13.86 -0.34
C ASN A 138 14.86 12.96 -1.54
N ILE A 139 14.65 13.43 -2.78
CA ILE A 139 15.05 12.72 -4.01
C ILE A 139 16.58 12.67 -4.13
N PHE A 140 17.28 13.71 -3.67
CA PHE A 140 18.73 13.84 -3.75
C PHE A 140 19.46 13.20 -2.56
N GLN A 141 18.74 12.78 -1.52
CA GLN A 141 19.27 12.03 -0.38
C GLN A 141 19.65 10.61 -0.80
N LEU A 142 20.94 10.38 -1.02
CA LEU A 142 21.52 9.16 -1.55
C LEU A 142 22.81 8.79 -0.80
N ASN A 143 22.67 8.01 0.28
CA ASN A 143 23.80 7.49 1.07
C ASN A 143 24.53 6.32 0.35
N ILE A 144 25.16 6.61 -0.79
CA ILE A 144 25.77 5.58 -1.62
C ILE A 144 27.08 5.04 -1.03
N LYS A 145 27.15 3.73 -0.79
CA LYS A 145 28.39 3.05 -0.39
C LYS A 145 29.29 2.79 -1.61
N LYS A 146 30.60 3.03 -1.46
CA LYS A 146 31.60 2.81 -2.52
C LYS A 146 31.90 1.35 -2.84
N THR A 147 31.63 0.44 -1.89
CA THR A 147 32.13 -0.94 -1.93
C THR A 147 31.05 -1.99 -2.19
N GLN A 148 29.77 -1.60 -2.18
CA GLN A 148 28.64 -2.53 -2.20
C GLN A 148 27.59 -2.06 -3.20
N ASN A 149 27.17 -2.98 -4.07
CA ASN A 149 26.08 -2.72 -5.03
C ASN A 149 24.71 -3.05 -4.45
N VAL A 150 24.65 -3.94 -3.44
CA VAL A 150 23.42 -4.27 -2.72
C VAL A 150 23.69 -4.19 -1.23
N TYR A 151 22.92 -3.37 -0.52
CA TYR A 151 23.08 -3.18 0.91
C TYR A 151 21.83 -2.56 1.55
N GLU A 152 21.78 -2.64 2.87
CA GLU A 152 20.80 -1.96 3.70
C GLU A 152 21.49 -1.02 4.70
N LEU A 153 20.78 0.04 5.08
CA LEU A 153 21.16 0.96 6.14
C LEU A 153 19.93 1.66 6.72
N GLN A 154 20.13 2.41 7.80
CA GLN A 154 19.16 3.37 8.31
C GLN A 154 19.47 4.72 7.69
N GLU A 155 18.50 5.30 6.99
CA GLU A 155 18.70 6.55 6.26
C GLU A 155 17.71 7.64 6.69
N PRO A 156 18.19 8.86 7.03
CA PRO A 156 17.32 10.01 7.26
C PRO A 156 16.58 10.40 5.98
N GLY A 157 15.41 11.01 6.13
CA GLY A 157 14.63 11.56 5.03
C GLY A 157 13.38 12.29 5.52
N ALA A 158 12.51 12.68 4.60
CA ALA A 158 11.33 13.49 4.92
C ALA A 158 10.37 12.84 5.95
N GLN A 159 10.33 11.51 6.03
CA GLN A 159 9.49 10.74 6.97
C GLN A 159 10.22 10.30 8.25
N GLY A 160 11.47 10.71 8.44
CA GLY A 160 12.34 10.28 9.55
C GLY A 160 13.44 9.30 9.10
N VAL A 161 14.03 8.60 10.07
CA VAL A 161 15.14 7.66 9.87
C VAL A 161 14.59 6.24 9.75
N CYS A 162 14.61 5.69 8.53
CA CYS A 162 14.06 4.36 8.28
C CYS A 162 14.99 3.43 7.52
N LYS A 163 14.69 2.14 7.61
CA LYS A 163 15.42 1.09 6.91
C LYS A 163 15.28 1.28 5.41
N THR A 164 16.42 1.42 4.74
CA THR A 164 16.52 1.67 3.31
C THR A 164 17.41 0.61 2.67
N HIS A 165 16.92 0.03 1.58
CA HIS A 165 17.62 -0.94 0.75
C HIS A 165 18.07 -0.27 -0.55
N TYR A 166 19.31 -0.52 -0.94
CA TYR A 166 19.90 -0.06 -2.19
C TYR A 166 20.25 -1.24 -3.08
N VAL A 167 19.98 -1.09 -4.37
CA VAL A 167 20.42 -1.97 -5.44
C VAL A 167 20.97 -1.10 -6.56
N ILE A 168 22.24 -1.27 -6.89
CA ILE A 168 22.96 -0.53 -7.92
C ILE A 168 23.36 -1.52 -9.01
N SER A 169 23.06 -1.18 -10.24
CA SER A 169 23.43 -1.95 -11.43
C SER A 169 23.93 -1.03 -12.53
N GLU A 170 24.89 -1.48 -13.30
CA GLU A 170 25.42 -0.75 -14.45
C GLU A 170 24.88 -1.37 -15.74
N ASP A 171 24.33 -0.52 -16.60
CA ASP A 171 24.02 -0.86 -17.98
C ASP A 171 25.19 -0.44 -18.88
N ALA A 172 26.12 -1.37 -19.07
CA ALA A 172 27.31 -1.16 -19.88
C ALA A 172 27.01 -0.83 -21.36
N LYS A 173 25.83 -1.18 -21.88
CA LYS A 173 25.45 -0.88 -23.28
C LYS A 173 25.00 0.57 -23.45
N ALA A 174 24.35 1.12 -22.42
CA ALA A 174 23.81 2.47 -22.45
C ALA A 174 24.71 3.51 -21.76
N ASP A 175 25.83 3.10 -21.15
CA ASP A 175 26.68 3.93 -20.29
C ASP A 175 25.85 4.61 -19.18
N ARG A 176 25.01 3.81 -18.52
CA ARG A 176 24.06 4.26 -17.48
C ARG A 176 24.20 3.44 -16.23
N ILE A 177 23.95 4.07 -15.09
CA ILE A 177 23.81 3.42 -13.79
C ILE A 177 22.33 3.46 -13.42
N LEU A 178 21.78 2.30 -13.09
CA LEU A 178 20.43 2.13 -12.58
C LEU A 178 20.54 1.89 -11.07
N LEU A 179 19.98 2.81 -10.29
CA LEU A 179 19.91 2.70 -8.84
C LEU A 179 18.46 2.59 -8.41
N THR A 180 18.14 1.56 -7.64
CA THR A 180 16.86 1.39 -6.97
C THR A 180 17.07 1.51 -5.47
N LYS A 181 16.31 2.40 -4.85
CA LYS A 181 16.28 2.65 -3.42
C LYS A 181 14.87 2.37 -2.92
N THR A 182 14.73 1.52 -1.91
CA THR A 182 13.44 1.20 -1.29
C THR A 182 13.51 1.48 0.20
N LYS A 183 12.55 2.25 0.73
CA LYS A 183 12.44 2.63 2.14
C LYS A 183 11.23 1.95 2.76
N ASP A 184 11.46 1.15 3.79
CA ASP A 184 10.40 0.52 4.58
C ASP A 184 9.95 1.49 5.69
N LEU A 185 8.81 2.15 5.49
CA LEU A 185 8.25 3.11 6.45
C LEU A 185 7.62 2.42 7.67
N SER A 186 7.57 1.07 7.69
CA SER A 186 7.16 0.29 8.85
C SER A 186 8.32 -0.06 9.78
N GLN A 187 9.57 0.15 9.33
CA GLN A 187 10.81 -0.09 10.07
C GLN A 187 11.64 1.20 10.18
N CYS A 188 11.16 2.13 10.99
CA CYS A 188 11.85 3.39 11.27
C CYS A 188 12.41 3.40 12.70
N GLN A 189 13.67 3.82 12.86
CA GLN A 189 14.25 4.14 14.17
C GLN A 189 13.60 5.40 14.74
N GLU A 190 13.39 6.39 13.88
CA GLU A 190 12.70 7.63 14.19
C GLU A 190 11.64 7.87 13.12
N ARG A 191 10.39 8.01 13.54
CA ARG A 191 9.27 8.26 12.63
C ARG A 191 8.70 9.64 12.91
N ILE A 192 8.62 10.46 11.86
CA ILE A 192 7.99 11.79 11.97
C ILE A 192 6.48 11.60 11.80
N ILE A 193 5.77 11.54 12.92
CA ILE A 193 4.31 11.43 12.99
C ILE A 193 3.78 12.30 14.13
N LYS A 194 2.56 12.81 13.97
CA LYS A 194 1.85 13.53 15.03
C LYS A 194 0.47 12.91 15.20
N ASP A 195 0.30 12.18 16.29
CA ASP A 195 -0.98 11.60 16.68
C ASP A 195 -1.76 12.58 17.56
N ILE A 196 -3.07 12.70 17.33
CA ILE A 196 -3.97 13.58 18.06
C ILE A 196 -5.19 12.76 18.48
N GLY A 197 -5.59 12.84 19.75
CA GLY A 197 -6.78 12.15 20.25
C GLY A 197 -6.57 10.68 20.64
N LEU A 198 -5.33 10.19 20.69
CA LEU A 198 -4.98 8.81 21.07
C LEU A 198 -4.50 8.68 22.54
N ALA A 199 -4.82 9.65 23.40
CA ALA A 199 -4.29 9.70 24.78
C ALA A 199 -4.66 8.48 25.64
N TYR A 200 -5.81 7.84 25.34
CA TYR A 200 -6.32 6.68 26.08
C TYR A 200 -6.12 5.35 25.34
N THR A 201 -5.40 5.34 24.20
CA THR A 201 -5.15 4.09 23.49
C THR A 201 -3.99 3.34 24.14
N GLU A 202 -4.19 2.06 24.40
CA GLU A 202 -3.15 1.17 24.89
C GLU A 202 -2.52 0.38 23.74
N LYS A 203 -1.22 0.12 23.84
CA LYS A 203 -0.51 -0.67 22.85
C LYS A 203 -0.85 -2.15 23.03
N CYS A 204 -1.54 -2.73 22.05
CA CYS A 204 -1.81 -4.17 22.00
C CYS A 204 -0.74 -4.89 21.16
N VAL A 205 0.22 -5.54 21.82
CA VAL A 205 1.33 -6.24 21.15
C VAL A 205 0.83 -7.42 20.28
N GLU A 206 -0.15 -8.17 20.78
CA GLU A 206 -0.77 -9.29 20.07
C GLU A 206 -1.52 -8.83 18.80
N CYS A 207 -2.18 -7.67 18.88
CA CYS A 207 -2.87 -7.05 17.75
C CYS A 207 -1.89 -6.54 16.68
N GLU A 208 -0.76 -5.95 17.10
CA GLU A 208 0.28 -5.52 16.16
C GLU A 208 0.95 -6.71 15.44
N ALA A 209 1.03 -7.87 16.11
CA ALA A 209 1.57 -9.10 15.54
C ALA A 209 0.64 -9.71 14.48
N THR A 210 -0.68 -9.61 14.66
CA THR A 210 -1.65 -10.06 13.65
C THR A 210 -1.70 -9.12 12.44
N GLY A 211 -1.43 -7.83 12.62
CA GLY A 211 -1.17 -6.93 11.50
C GLY A 211 -1.17 -5.44 11.86
N LYS A 212 -0.38 -4.67 11.11
CA LYS A 212 -0.29 -3.22 11.28
C LYS A 212 -1.40 -2.50 10.49
N THR A 213 -2.12 -1.61 11.17
CA THR A 213 -3.16 -0.74 10.60
C THR A 213 -2.61 0.26 9.58
N LEU A 214 -1.35 0.70 9.76
CA LEU A 214 -0.70 1.64 8.86
C LEU A 214 0.58 1.02 8.33
N LYS A 215 0.62 0.79 7.02
CA LYS A 215 1.80 0.30 6.30
C LYS A 215 2.24 1.35 5.29
N GLY A 216 3.54 1.50 5.12
CA GLY A 216 4.08 2.45 4.16
C GLY A 216 5.35 1.91 3.53
N THR A 217 5.51 2.16 2.24
CA THR A 217 6.74 1.86 1.50
C THR A 217 6.97 2.93 0.46
N ALA A 218 8.23 3.28 0.22
CA ALA A 218 8.63 4.20 -0.82
C ALA A 218 9.72 3.58 -1.69
N ALA A 219 9.57 3.66 -3.01
CA ALA A 219 10.55 3.20 -3.98
C ALA A 219 11.01 4.38 -4.84
N PHE A 220 12.32 4.46 -5.06
CA PHE A 220 12.99 5.50 -5.84
C PHE A 220 13.85 4.81 -6.88
N ASN A 221 13.57 5.07 -8.15
CA ASN A 221 14.33 4.53 -9.27
C ASN A 221 15.06 5.67 -9.96
N TYR A 222 16.37 5.52 -10.12
CA TYR A 222 17.24 6.53 -10.70
C TYR A 222 17.92 5.99 -11.94
N VAL A 223 17.98 6.85 -12.96
CA VAL A 223 18.83 6.66 -14.12
C VAL A 223 19.92 7.73 -14.05
N MET A 224 21.16 7.30 -13.89
CA MET A 224 22.31 8.17 -13.72
C MET A 224 23.34 7.93 -14.83
N LYS A 225 24.10 8.98 -15.16
CA LYS A 225 25.20 8.92 -16.10
C LYS A 225 26.54 9.08 -15.37
N PRO A 226 27.53 8.22 -15.59
CA PRO A 226 28.88 8.44 -15.12
C PRO A 226 29.47 9.75 -15.65
N THR A 227 30.26 10.43 -14.82
CA THR A 227 31.07 11.59 -15.18
C THR A 227 32.51 11.37 -14.71
N ALA A 228 33.43 12.29 -15.01
CA ALA A 228 34.84 12.13 -14.63
C ALA A 228 35.07 12.07 -13.10
N THR A 229 34.20 12.71 -12.30
CA THR A 229 34.38 12.87 -10.86
C THR A 229 33.28 12.20 -10.02
N GLY A 230 32.09 12.02 -10.59
CA GLY A 230 30.96 11.35 -9.92
C GLY A 230 29.88 10.93 -10.92
N THR A 231 28.61 11.13 -10.57
CA THR A 231 27.48 10.85 -11.47
C THR A 231 26.57 12.05 -11.66
N LEU A 232 25.80 12.02 -12.75
CA LEU A 232 24.72 12.94 -13.02
C LEU A 232 23.40 12.20 -13.00
N ILE A 233 22.46 12.62 -12.14
CA ILE A 233 21.08 12.13 -12.18
C ILE A 233 20.43 12.67 -13.45
N LEU A 234 20.03 11.77 -14.36
CA LEU A 234 19.27 12.10 -15.55
C LEU A 234 17.77 12.11 -15.26
N GLU A 235 17.32 11.10 -14.52
CA GLU A 235 15.91 10.91 -14.18
C GLU A 235 15.80 10.23 -12.81
N ALA A 236 14.77 10.60 -12.05
CA ALA A 236 14.37 9.94 -10.82
C ALA A 236 12.84 9.78 -10.81
N THR A 237 12.37 8.56 -10.65
CA THR A 237 10.94 8.24 -10.50
C THR A 237 10.70 7.69 -9.10
N THR A 238 9.82 8.34 -8.35
CA THR A 238 9.51 7.99 -6.96
C THR A 238 8.07 7.55 -6.82
N THR A 239 7.82 6.45 -6.12
CA THR A 239 6.48 5.95 -5.81
C THR A 239 6.40 5.64 -4.33
N GLU A 240 5.46 6.27 -3.65
CA GLU A 240 5.20 6.04 -2.24
C GLU A 240 3.76 5.58 -2.07
N LEU A 241 3.57 4.51 -1.30
CA LEU A 241 2.26 3.98 -0.95
C LEU A 241 2.12 3.99 0.57
N ILE A 242 1.13 4.71 1.07
CA ILE A 242 0.72 4.68 2.46
C ILE A 242 -0.67 4.04 2.49
N GLN A 243 -0.76 2.86 3.10
CA GLN A 243 -1.98 2.08 3.22
C GLN A 243 -2.46 2.12 4.66
N PHE A 244 -3.69 2.60 4.83
CA PHE A 244 -4.42 2.52 6.08
C PHE A 244 -5.49 1.42 5.98
N SER A 245 -5.45 0.47 6.91
CA SER A 245 -6.33 -0.68 7.01
C SER A 245 -6.98 -0.69 8.41
N PRO A 246 -8.10 0.04 8.60
CA PRO A 246 -8.74 0.22 9.91
C PRO A 246 -9.23 -1.09 10.53
N LEU A 247 -9.56 -2.06 9.68
CA LEU A 247 -9.77 -3.43 10.07
C LEU A 247 -8.61 -4.22 9.46
N ASN A 248 -8.00 -5.10 10.24
CA ASN A 248 -6.98 -6.04 9.76
C ASN A 248 -7.64 -7.17 8.94
N ILE A 249 -8.52 -6.77 8.03
CA ILE A 249 -9.06 -7.63 7.01
C ILE A 249 -7.89 -7.80 6.05
N LEU A 250 -7.19 -8.92 6.15
CA LEU A 250 -6.42 -9.52 5.07
C LEU A 250 -7.21 -9.38 3.77
N ASN A 251 -7.04 -8.26 3.05
CA ASN A 251 -7.51 -8.00 1.70
C ASN A 251 -8.95 -8.45 1.35
N GLY A 252 -9.81 -8.68 2.35
CA GLY A 252 -10.98 -9.55 2.20
C GLY A 252 -12.00 -8.97 1.24
N ALA A 253 -12.27 -7.66 1.28
CA ALA A 253 -13.19 -7.02 0.33
C ALA A 253 -12.65 -7.01 -1.12
N ALA A 254 -11.35 -6.74 -1.30
CA ALA A 254 -10.72 -6.68 -2.62
C ALA A 254 -10.51 -8.08 -3.24
N GLN A 255 -10.06 -9.05 -2.44
CA GLN A 255 -9.97 -10.47 -2.82
C GLN A 255 -11.36 -11.06 -3.06
N MET A 256 -12.37 -10.66 -2.28
CA MET A 256 -13.76 -11.08 -2.48
C MET A 256 -14.37 -10.53 -3.75
N LYS A 257 -14.09 -9.27 -4.12
CA LYS A 257 -14.54 -8.71 -5.40
C LYS A 257 -13.96 -9.51 -6.57
N TYR A 258 -12.66 -9.80 -6.53
CA TYR A 258 -11.99 -10.66 -7.50
C TYR A 258 -12.65 -12.06 -7.62
N CYS A 259 -12.96 -12.70 -6.50
CA CYS A 259 -13.63 -14.02 -6.48
C CYS A 259 -15.13 -14.00 -6.81
N THR A 260 -15.74 -12.80 -6.83
CA THR A 260 -17.11 -12.60 -7.32
C THR A 260 -17.12 -12.46 -8.84
N GLU A 261 -16.11 -11.76 -9.39
CA GLU A 261 -15.98 -11.50 -10.83
C GLU A 261 -15.34 -12.67 -11.59
N ASN A 262 -14.54 -13.51 -10.92
CA ASN A 262 -13.82 -14.62 -11.54
C ASN A 262 -14.33 -16.00 -11.05
N PRO A 263 -14.94 -16.84 -11.92
CA PRO A 263 -15.46 -18.16 -11.55
C PRO A 263 -14.40 -19.13 -11.01
N SER A 264 -13.14 -18.98 -11.42
CA SER A 264 -11.99 -19.79 -11.00
C SER A 264 -11.13 -19.06 -9.96
N CYS A 265 -11.77 -18.58 -8.89
CA CYS A 265 -11.09 -17.97 -7.75
C CYS A 265 -10.04 -18.94 -7.15
N PRO A 266 -8.74 -18.57 -7.13
CA PRO A 266 -7.70 -19.38 -6.51
C PRO A 266 -7.97 -19.60 -5.01
N ALA A 267 -7.87 -20.85 -4.56
CA ALA A 267 -8.11 -21.21 -3.16
C ALA A 267 -7.20 -20.44 -2.18
N GLU A 268 -6.01 -20.04 -2.62
CA GLU A 268 -5.04 -19.26 -1.84
C GLU A 268 -5.57 -17.88 -1.43
N LEU A 269 -6.45 -17.27 -2.22
CA LEU A 269 -7.03 -15.95 -1.90
C LEU A 269 -8.06 -16.01 -0.77
N VAL A 270 -8.76 -17.14 -0.63
CA VAL A 270 -9.80 -17.33 0.39
C VAL A 270 -9.25 -18.06 1.62
N ARG A 271 -8.11 -18.72 1.50
CA ARG A 271 -7.45 -19.48 2.58
C ARG A 271 -7.27 -18.68 3.88
N PRO A 272 -6.82 -17.41 3.88
CA PRO A 272 -6.64 -16.67 5.14
C PRO A 272 -7.96 -16.46 5.90
N VAL A 273 -9.07 -16.27 5.18
CA VAL A 273 -10.40 -16.12 5.80
C VAL A 273 -10.88 -17.46 6.37
N HIS A 274 -10.59 -18.59 5.69
CA HIS A 274 -10.84 -19.92 6.24
C HIS A 274 -10.04 -20.21 7.50
N GLU A 275 -8.75 -19.88 7.51
CA GLU A 275 -7.89 -20.05 8.69
C GLU A 275 -8.38 -19.19 9.87
N LEU A 276 -8.79 -17.94 9.61
CA LEU A 276 -9.38 -17.06 10.62
C LEU A 276 -10.69 -17.63 11.17
N ALA A 277 -11.61 -18.10 10.32
CA ALA A 277 -12.86 -18.71 10.76
C ALA A 277 -12.62 -19.95 11.64
N VAL A 278 -11.64 -20.78 11.27
CA VAL A 278 -11.26 -21.97 12.04
C VAL A 278 -10.65 -21.58 13.39
N GLN A 279 -9.75 -20.60 13.42
CA GLN A 279 -9.14 -20.11 14.66
C GLN A 279 -10.17 -19.49 15.60
N ALA A 280 -11.02 -18.59 15.08
CA ALA A 280 -12.08 -17.94 15.84
C ALA A 280 -13.05 -18.96 16.43
N PHE A 281 -13.40 -20.01 15.66
CA PHE A 281 -14.21 -21.12 16.15
C PHE A 281 -13.55 -21.85 17.33
N PHE A 282 -12.28 -22.26 17.20
CA PHE A 282 -11.58 -22.99 18.26
C PHE A 282 -11.31 -22.15 19.51
N LYS A 283 -11.12 -20.84 19.35
CA LYS A 283 -10.91 -19.90 20.46
C LYS A 283 -12.20 -19.41 21.12
N GLY A 284 -13.36 -19.67 20.52
CA GLY A 284 -14.64 -19.14 20.99
C GLY A 284 -14.83 -17.65 20.74
N GLU A 285 -14.07 -17.05 19.81
CA GLU A 285 -14.16 -15.63 19.44
C GLU A 285 -15.35 -15.41 18.47
N ILE A 286 -16.56 -15.34 19.05
CA ILE A 286 -17.81 -15.32 18.27
C ILE A 286 -17.89 -14.15 17.30
N GLU A 287 -17.44 -12.95 17.68
CA GLU A 287 -17.50 -11.77 16.80
C GLU A 287 -16.54 -11.89 15.60
N GLU A 288 -15.38 -12.51 15.76
CA GLU A 288 -14.47 -12.79 14.65
C GLU A 288 -15.02 -13.88 13.73
N LEU A 289 -15.66 -14.90 14.30
CA LEU A 289 -16.34 -15.94 13.52
C LEU A 289 -17.50 -15.36 12.70
N VAL A 290 -18.33 -14.50 13.30
CA VAL A 290 -19.41 -13.78 12.61
C VAL A 290 -18.84 -12.87 11.52
N LEU A 291 -17.73 -12.19 11.77
CA LEU A 291 -17.06 -11.37 10.76
C LEU A 291 -16.59 -12.21 9.58
N ALA A 292 -15.97 -13.37 9.81
CA ALA A 292 -15.56 -14.29 8.76
C ALA A 292 -16.76 -14.78 7.92
N LEU A 293 -17.88 -15.11 8.58
CA LEU A 293 -19.13 -15.50 7.91
C LEU A 293 -19.68 -14.39 7.03
N LYS A 294 -19.69 -13.14 7.49
CA LYS A 294 -20.08 -11.98 6.66
C LYS A 294 -19.17 -11.80 5.45
N VAL A 295 -17.86 -12.02 5.62
CA VAL A 295 -16.89 -11.96 4.53
C VAL A 295 -17.16 -13.07 3.50
N PHE A 296 -17.40 -14.31 3.92
CA PHE A 296 -17.82 -15.38 3.01
C PHE A 296 -19.14 -15.05 2.31
N GLY A 297 -20.10 -14.49 3.03
CA GLY A 297 -21.41 -14.10 2.52
C GLY A 297 -21.35 -13.08 1.41
N ASN A 298 -20.44 -12.11 1.51
CA ASN A 298 -20.30 -11.09 0.49
C ASN A 298 -19.75 -11.61 -0.85
N ALA A 299 -18.87 -12.63 -0.85
CA ALA A 299 -18.31 -13.17 -2.10
C ALA A 299 -18.97 -14.44 -2.64
N GLY A 300 -19.51 -15.26 -1.76
CA GLY A 300 -19.94 -16.62 -2.05
C GLY A 300 -18.92 -17.42 -2.88
N PRO A 301 -17.67 -17.63 -2.43
CA PRO A 301 -16.76 -18.53 -3.12
C PRO A 301 -17.20 -19.99 -2.86
N PRO A 302 -17.38 -20.82 -3.90
CA PRO A 302 -17.85 -22.20 -3.74
C PRO A 302 -17.03 -23.05 -2.77
N ALA A 303 -15.71 -22.82 -2.71
CA ALA A 303 -14.80 -23.51 -1.79
C ALA A 303 -15.16 -23.32 -0.30
N SER A 304 -15.88 -22.26 0.06
CA SER A 304 -16.30 -21.97 1.43
C SER A 304 -17.58 -22.72 1.85
N LEU A 305 -18.25 -23.42 0.94
CA LEU A 305 -19.49 -24.15 1.24
C LEU A 305 -19.29 -25.14 2.41
N LYS A 306 -18.33 -26.06 2.30
CA LYS A 306 -18.10 -27.09 3.33
C LYS A 306 -17.73 -26.50 4.71
N PRO A 307 -16.81 -25.51 4.81
CA PRO A 307 -16.54 -24.82 6.07
C PRO A 307 -17.78 -24.19 6.72
N ILE A 308 -18.62 -23.50 5.93
CA ILE A 308 -19.84 -22.86 6.43
C ILE A 308 -20.86 -23.92 6.90
N MET A 309 -21.04 -25.00 6.14
CA MET A 309 -21.95 -26.09 6.49
C MET A 309 -21.64 -26.73 7.84
N LYS A 310 -20.36 -26.82 8.24
CA LYS A 310 -19.98 -27.37 9.55
C LYS A 310 -20.50 -26.55 10.74
N LEU A 311 -20.88 -25.28 10.52
CA LEU A 311 -21.43 -24.39 11.53
C LEU A 311 -22.96 -24.48 11.62
N LEU A 312 -23.61 -25.27 10.75
CA LEU A 312 -25.06 -25.43 10.71
C LEU A 312 -25.51 -26.69 11.48
N PRO A 313 -26.66 -26.62 12.19
CA PRO A 313 -27.27 -27.79 12.82
C PRO A 313 -27.49 -28.92 11.80
N GLY A 314 -27.24 -30.18 12.19
CA GLY A 314 -27.44 -31.34 11.30
C GLY A 314 -26.30 -31.63 10.31
N PHE A 315 -25.36 -30.69 10.11
CA PHE A 315 -24.23 -30.83 9.18
C PHE A 315 -22.86 -30.84 9.86
N GLY A 316 -22.77 -30.37 11.11
CA GLY A 316 -21.57 -30.48 11.94
C GLY A 316 -21.89 -30.63 13.42
N SER A 317 -21.06 -31.39 14.14
CA SER A 317 -21.15 -31.52 15.61
C SER A 317 -20.85 -30.21 16.34
N ALA A 318 -20.13 -29.29 15.68
CA ALA A 318 -19.75 -27.97 16.15
C ALA A 318 -20.94 -27.01 16.35
N ALA A 319 -22.05 -27.20 15.63
CA ALA A 319 -23.20 -26.30 15.68
C ALA A 319 -23.91 -26.32 17.05
N ALA A 320 -23.85 -27.45 17.77
CA ALA A 320 -24.50 -27.61 19.07
C ALA A 320 -23.90 -26.73 20.18
N SER A 321 -22.63 -26.34 20.05
CA SER A 321 -21.91 -25.52 21.03
C SER A 321 -21.92 -24.02 20.68
N LEU A 322 -22.50 -23.63 19.55
CA LEU A 322 -22.46 -22.26 19.06
C LEU A 322 -23.70 -21.46 19.49
N PRO A 323 -23.56 -20.15 19.77
CA PRO A 323 -24.71 -19.28 19.98
C PRO A 323 -25.63 -19.27 18.76
N HIS A 324 -26.94 -19.21 18.99
CA HIS A 324 -28.00 -19.24 17.94
C HIS A 324 -27.76 -18.26 16.77
N ARG A 325 -27.14 -17.10 17.04
CA ARG A 325 -26.77 -16.10 16.04
C ARG A 325 -25.80 -16.64 14.97
N VAL A 326 -24.86 -17.52 15.34
CA VAL A 326 -23.82 -18.01 14.44
C VAL A 326 -24.39 -18.91 13.33
N PRO A 327 -25.24 -19.91 13.61
CA PRO A 327 -25.96 -20.63 12.56
C PRO A 327 -26.79 -19.74 11.63
N VAL A 328 -27.42 -18.67 12.13
CA VAL A 328 -28.17 -17.72 11.31
C VAL A 328 -27.23 -16.95 10.36
N ASP A 329 -26.13 -16.40 10.88
CA ASP A 329 -25.13 -15.70 10.07
C ASP A 329 -24.43 -16.63 9.05
N ALA A 330 -24.14 -17.87 9.46
CA ALA A 330 -23.57 -18.90 8.59
C ALA A 330 -24.50 -19.20 7.42
N LEU A 331 -25.80 -19.26 7.68
CA LEU A 331 -26.77 -19.45 6.65
C LEU A 331 -26.85 -18.26 5.68
N LEU A 332 -26.95 -17.04 6.22
CA LEU A 332 -27.02 -15.84 5.39
C LEU A 332 -25.75 -15.69 4.52
N ALA A 333 -24.62 -16.27 4.94
CA ALA A 333 -23.41 -16.34 4.13
C ALA A 333 -23.54 -17.23 2.88
N LEU A 334 -24.48 -18.18 2.84
CA LEU A 334 -24.67 -19.07 1.70
C LEU A 334 -25.45 -18.43 0.54
N ARG A 335 -26.08 -17.27 0.75
CA ARG A 335 -26.92 -16.57 -0.25
C ARG A 335 -26.24 -16.34 -1.60
N ASN A 336 -24.98 -15.93 -1.59
CA ASN A 336 -24.23 -15.72 -2.84
C ASN A 336 -23.64 -17.01 -3.41
N ILE A 337 -23.38 -18.02 -2.57
CA ILE A 337 -23.01 -19.38 -3.04
C ILE A 337 -24.21 -20.03 -3.72
N ALA A 338 -25.42 -19.85 -3.20
CA ALA A 338 -26.68 -20.37 -3.73
C ALA A 338 -26.96 -19.95 -5.18
N LYS A 339 -26.45 -18.78 -5.60
CA LYS A 339 -26.53 -18.31 -6.99
C LYS A 339 -25.59 -19.07 -7.93
N LYS A 340 -24.47 -19.58 -7.41
CA LYS A 340 -23.43 -20.32 -8.17
C LYS A 340 -23.65 -21.83 -8.13
N GLU A 341 -24.07 -22.37 -6.99
CA GLU A 341 -24.29 -23.81 -6.73
C GLU A 341 -25.72 -24.11 -6.21
N PRO A 342 -26.78 -23.80 -6.99
CA PRO A 342 -28.16 -23.84 -6.50
C PRO A 342 -28.60 -25.24 -6.06
N LYS A 343 -28.19 -26.30 -6.77
CA LYS A 343 -28.60 -27.69 -6.45
C LYS A 343 -28.07 -28.16 -5.10
N LEU A 344 -26.80 -27.91 -4.81
CA LEU A 344 -26.17 -28.32 -3.54
C LEU A 344 -26.79 -27.58 -2.35
N ILE A 345 -27.14 -26.30 -2.52
CA ILE A 345 -27.84 -25.53 -1.50
C ILE A 345 -29.30 -26.00 -1.33
N GLN A 346 -29.98 -26.37 -2.41
CA GLN A 346 -31.36 -26.86 -2.37
C GLN A 346 -31.50 -28.11 -1.50
N ASP A 347 -30.64 -29.11 -1.73
CA ASP A 347 -30.68 -30.38 -0.99
C ASP A 347 -30.48 -30.14 0.52
N MET A 348 -29.48 -29.32 0.86
CA MET A 348 -29.14 -28.99 2.25
C MET A 348 -30.22 -28.14 2.93
N ALA A 349 -30.65 -27.05 2.30
CA ALA A 349 -31.58 -26.10 2.92
C ALA A 349 -33.01 -26.65 3.01
N ALA A 350 -33.42 -27.53 2.09
CA ALA A 350 -34.69 -28.25 2.20
C ALA A 350 -34.70 -29.19 3.41
N GLN A 351 -33.63 -29.94 3.66
CA GLN A 351 -33.52 -30.82 4.84
C GLN A 351 -33.70 -30.04 6.14
N LEU A 352 -33.10 -28.85 6.23
CA LEU A 352 -33.14 -28.02 7.44
C LEU A 352 -34.46 -27.29 7.62
N PHE A 353 -35.12 -26.88 6.54
CA PHE A 353 -36.45 -26.29 6.61
C PHE A 353 -37.50 -27.29 7.15
N MET A 354 -37.39 -28.55 6.74
CA MET A 354 -38.31 -29.63 7.12
C MET A 354 -38.12 -30.11 8.56
N ASP A 355 -36.99 -29.81 9.20
CA ASP A 355 -36.73 -30.22 10.58
C ASP A 355 -37.53 -29.35 11.57
N LYS A 356 -38.62 -29.91 12.10
CA LYS A 356 -39.51 -29.25 13.07
C LYS A 356 -38.87 -29.07 14.45
N ALA A 357 -37.73 -29.72 14.74
CA ALA A 357 -37.01 -29.54 16.00
C ALA A 357 -36.14 -28.28 16.02
N LEU A 358 -35.88 -27.67 14.87
CA LEU A 358 -35.09 -26.45 14.77
C LEU A 358 -35.87 -25.18 15.15
N HIS A 359 -35.15 -24.20 15.68
CA HIS A 359 -35.71 -22.91 16.06
C HIS A 359 -36.40 -22.22 14.86
N PRO A 360 -37.60 -21.62 15.01
CA PRO A 360 -38.35 -21.03 13.91
C PRO A 360 -37.57 -20.00 13.09
N GLU A 361 -36.77 -19.16 13.74
CA GLU A 361 -35.93 -18.17 13.06
C GLU A 361 -34.93 -18.81 12.09
N LEU A 362 -34.32 -19.94 12.49
CA LEU A 362 -33.42 -20.68 11.61
C LEU A 362 -34.19 -21.26 10.43
N ARG A 363 -35.36 -21.85 10.66
CA ARG A 363 -36.24 -22.37 9.60
C ARG A 363 -36.67 -21.31 8.60
N ILE A 364 -36.99 -20.10 9.06
CA ILE A 364 -37.31 -18.96 8.20
C ILE A 364 -36.08 -18.53 7.40
N ALA A 365 -34.91 -18.44 8.04
CA ALA A 365 -33.67 -18.13 7.34
C ALA A 365 -33.37 -19.18 6.26
N PHE A 366 -33.52 -20.48 6.58
CA PHE A 366 -33.34 -21.60 5.62
C PHE A 366 -34.23 -21.42 4.40
N ALA A 367 -35.50 -21.06 4.60
CA ALA A 367 -36.43 -20.77 3.51
C ALA A 367 -35.94 -19.61 2.63
N VAL A 368 -35.47 -18.49 3.23
CA VAL A 368 -34.94 -17.34 2.47
C VAL A 368 -33.82 -17.77 1.53
N VAL A 369 -32.83 -18.50 2.03
CA VAL A 369 -31.71 -18.98 1.20
C VAL A 369 -32.16 -19.99 0.15
N LEU A 370 -33.12 -20.85 0.50
CA LEU A 370 -33.69 -21.84 -0.42
C LEU A 370 -34.41 -21.16 -1.59
N PHE A 371 -35.21 -20.11 -1.36
CA PHE A 371 -35.89 -19.37 -2.42
C PHE A 371 -34.93 -18.56 -3.32
N GLU A 372 -33.76 -18.15 -2.82
CA GLU A 372 -32.75 -17.48 -3.64
C GLU A 372 -32.12 -18.39 -4.72
N THR A 373 -32.24 -19.71 -4.58
CA THR A 373 -31.74 -20.68 -5.57
C THR A 373 -32.63 -20.83 -6.82
N LYS A 374 -33.78 -20.13 -6.88
CA LYS A 374 -34.82 -20.29 -7.93
C LYS A 374 -35.35 -21.73 -8.00
N LEU A 375 -36.16 -22.08 -7.01
CA LEU A 375 -36.69 -23.43 -6.83
C LEU A 375 -37.54 -23.93 -8.02
N PRO A 376 -37.42 -25.21 -8.38
CA PRO A 376 -38.38 -25.84 -9.28
C PRO A 376 -39.75 -25.94 -8.59
N MET A 377 -40.83 -25.80 -9.36
CA MET A 377 -42.20 -25.83 -8.84
C MET A 377 -42.52 -27.07 -8.00
N GLY A 378 -41.94 -28.23 -8.34
CA GLY A 378 -42.11 -29.46 -7.56
C GLY A 378 -41.59 -29.34 -6.12
N LEU A 379 -40.47 -28.64 -5.90
CA LEU A 379 -39.96 -28.42 -4.54
C LEU A 379 -40.80 -27.38 -3.80
N VAL A 380 -41.31 -26.36 -4.50
CA VAL A 380 -42.22 -25.36 -3.92
C VAL A 380 -43.50 -26.03 -3.41
N THR A 381 -44.08 -26.96 -4.16
CA THR A 381 -45.26 -27.72 -3.71
C THR A 381 -44.94 -28.58 -2.49
N THR A 382 -43.80 -29.28 -2.47
CA THR A 382 -43.40 -30.10 -1.30
C THR A 382 -43.19 -29.24 -0.05
N LEU A 383 -42.63 -28.04 -0.18
CA LEU A 383 -42.47 -27.10 0.94
C LEU A 383 -43.81 -26.58 1.44
N ALA A 384 -44.75 -26.30 0.53
CA ALA A 384 -46.10 -25.86 0.89
C ALA A 384 -46.86 -26.95 1.64
N ASP A 385 -46.77 -28.21 1.19
CA ASP A 385 -47.42 -29.34 1.84
C ASP A 385 -46.87 -29.60 3.24
N ALA A 386 -45.58 -29.32 3.49
CA ALA A 386 -44.97 -29.50 4.80
C ALA A 386 -45.33 -28.40 5.83
N LEU A 387 -45.95 -27.30 5.36
CA LEU A 387 -46.45 -26.20 6.20
C LEU A 387 -47.92 -26.38 6.60
N LEU A 388 -48.64 -27.29 5.93
CA LEU A 388 -49.96 -27.77 6.34
C LEU A 388 -49.80 -28.80 7.47
#